data_AF-A0A8S3ZGR9-F1
#
_entry.id   AF-A0A8S3ZGR9-F1
#
_cell.length_a   1.000
_cell.length_b   1.000
_cell.length_c   1.000
_cell.angle_alpha   90.00
_cell.angle_beta   90.00
_cell.angle_gamma   90.00
#
_symmetry.space_group_name_H-M   'P 1'
#
loop_
_entity.id
_entity.type
_entity.pdbx_description
1 polymer ?
#
loop_
_entity_poly.entity_id
_entity_poly.type
_entity_poly.pdbx_seq_one_letter_code
_entity_poly.pdbx_strand_id
1 'polypeptide(L)'
;MLCSCEKGHLVLMGDKSFCAGVKSEANISRGVVLDCTSTLRTYCWWLNCIQFHVVASWCSCCLGCICAADVVALAVVGCHEVEVEADGQEASFKWEKCQKNVGHVNFIKPVEFSMSHLPAAHDDDDIYTYIKLWSQLVVRLKVNYISRRRHQGYAFHNFRGRRTGKVAEISTVTNSPCPCPECRNSNSPKTVWKAIWIMSAMHVVFDDSEVVETDAELFYDEPDNSDGVRKLHGVRIVDANIRGDWSKFECATHDLELGQLLEDIDAKVLQLGEIIREKHLAHKFPPLAVIASHPHGCSKRITVGQWTDRKLVKNPEENYEWTEYVYTTSTCTGCSGAPVWIIGPQRDHYSYNYYSHVHSEGLKSGLNKSGAGDVEKRWDEN
;
A
#
# COMPACT_ATOMS: atom_id res chain seq x y z
N MET A 1 -12.80 -32.58 3.35
CA MET A 1 -14.22 -32.46 2.94
C MET A 1 -14.38 -33.15 1.60
N LEU A 2 -15.24 -34.16 1.51
CA LEU A 2 -15.61 -34.78 0.24
C LEU A 2 -17.07 -34.42 -0.04
N CYS A 3 -17.33 -33.81 -1.20
CA CYS A 3 -18.68 -33.58 -1.69
C CYS A 3 -19.02 -34.63 -2.74
N SER A 4 -20.14 -35.31 -2.53
CA SER A 4 -20.83 -36.10 -3.56
C SER A 4 -22.19 -35.48 -3.80
N CYS A 5 -22.58 -35.37 -5.07
CA CYS A 5 -23.87 -34.82 -5.49
C CYS A 5 -24.74 -35.97 -6.00
N GLU A 6 -25.79 -36.31 -5.27
CA GLU A 6 -26.88 -37.12 -5.80
C GLU A 6 -28.20 -36.35 -5.66
N LYS A 7 -28.92 -36.23 -6.79
CA LYS A 7 -30.29 -35.71 -6.89
C LYS A 7 -30.52 -34.30 -6.32
N GLY A 8 -29.62 -33.37 -6.64
CA GLY A 8 -29.94 -31.94 -6.61
C GLY A 8 -30.04 -31.29 -5.22
N HIS A 9 -29.58 -31.96 -4.16
CA HIS A 9 -29.44 -31.35 -2.84
C HIS A 9 -28.00 -31.46 -2.35
N LEU A 10 -27.43 -30.32 -1.93
CA LEU A 10 -26.12 -30.26 -1.31
C LEU A 10 -26.25 -30.70 0.16
N VAL A 11 -25.67 -31.83 0.53
CA VAL A 11 -25.65 -32.31 1.91
C VAL A 11 -24.23 -32.19 2.47
N LEU A 12 -24.07 -31.37 3.50
CA LEU A 12 -22.84 -31.30 4.28
C LEU A 12 -22.83 -32.44 5.30
N MET A 13 -21.93 -33.41 5.16
CA MET A 13 -21.69 -34.40 6.21
C MET A 13 -20.61 -33.87 7.16
N GLY A 14 -21.04 -33.50 8.37
CA GLY A 14 -20.16 -33.22 9.50
C GLY A 14 -19.86 -34.49 10.27
N ASP A 15 -18.58 -34.77 10.50
CA ASP A 15 -18.11 -35.89 11.31
C ASP A 15 -18.47 -35.65 12.79
N LYS A 16 -19.20 -36.60 13.38
CA LYS A 16 -19.52 -36.63 14.82
C LYS A 16 -18.65 -37.71 15.45
N SER A 17 -17.51 -37.32 16.01
CA SER A 17 -16.85 -38.12 17.05
C SER A 17 -15.83 -37.31 17.84
N PHE A 18 -16.25 -36.76 18.98
CA PHE A 18 -15.47 -36.80 20.23
C PHE A 18 -16.43 -36.57 21.41
N CYS A 19 -16.61 -37.60 22.24
CA CYS A 19 -17.40 -37.56 23.47
C CYS A 19 -16.57 -37.00 24.63
N ALA A 20 -17.16 -36.14 25.47
CA ALA A 20 -17.50 -36.48 26.87
C ALA A 20 -17.88 -35.24 27.71
N GLY A 21 -19.08 -35.29 28.31
CA GLY A 21 -19.34 -34.82 29.68
C GLY A 21 -19.69 -33.35 29.88
N VAL A 22 -20.98 -33.06 30.10
CA VAL A 22 -21.56 -32.62 31.39
C VAL A 22 -23.07 -32.42 31.20
N LYS A 23 -23.85 -32.96 32.14
CA LYS A 23 -25.31 -32.85 32.23
C LYS A 23 -25.74 -31.43 32.62
N SER A 24 -26.81 -30.92 32.03
CA SER A 24 -27.97 -30.40 32.79
C SER A 24 -29.14 -30.09 31.88
N GLU A 25 -30.33 -30.34 32.43
CA GLU A 25 -31.64 -30.26 31.82
C GLU A 25 -32.13 -28.80 31.68
N ALA A 26 -32.85 -28.50 30.60
CA ALA A 26 -33.92 -27.51 30.64
C ALA A 26 -34.89 -27.72 29.46
N ASN A 27 -36.10 -28.16 29.81
CA ASN A 27 -37.29 -28.10 28.96
C ASN A 27 -37.67 -26.64 28.69
N ILE A 28 -37.78 -26.22 27.42
CA ILE A 28 -38.74 -25.17 27.02
C ILE A 28 -39.36 -25.54 25.68
N SER A 29 -40.69 -25.52 25.68
CA SER A 29 -41.58 -25.78 24.57
C SER A 29 -42.01 -24.47 23.89
N ARG A 30 -42.57 -24.64 22.68
CA ARG A 30 -43.36 -23.70 21.86
C ARG A 30 -42.58 -22.79 20.90
N GLY A 31 -42.85 -23.04 19.62
CA GLY A 31 -42.49 -22.17 18.52
C GLY A 31 -43.38 -20.93 18.41
N VAL A 32 -42.88 -19.98 17.64
CA VAL A 32 -43.64 -18.86 17.07
C VAL A 32 -43.17 -18.69 15.62
N VAL A 33 -44.17 -18.59 14.74
CA VAL A 33 -44.12 -18.32 13.31
C VAL A 33 -44.09 -16.80 13.10
N LEU A 34 -43.25 -16.31 12.19
CA LEU A 34 -43.38 -15.01 11.50
C LEU A 34 -42.80 -15.21 10.08
N ASP A 35 -43.64 -15.51 9.09
CA ASP A 35 -44.39 -14.61 8.18
C ASP A 35 -43.52 -13.64 7.37
N CYS A 36 -43.47 -13.89 6.06
CA CYS A 36 -42.83 -13.06 5.04
C CYS A 36 -43.81 -12.96 3.87
N THR A 37 -44.64 -11.93 3.87
CA THR A 37 -45.43 -11.48 2.72
C THR A 37 -44.79 -10.20 2.16
N SER A 38 -44.29 -10.25 0.91
CA SER A 38 -44.87 -9.57 -0.28
C SER A 38 -44.63 -8.03 -0.28
N THR A 39 -44.31 -7.29 -1.34
CA THR A 39 -44.24 -7.46 -2.79
C THR A 39 -43.57 -6.18 -3.34
N LEU A 40 -42.83 -6.23 -4.45
CA LEU A 40 -42.85 -5.14 -5.44
C LEU A 40 -42.49 -5.70 -6.82
N ARG A 41 -43.44 -5.52 -7.75
CA ARG A 41 -43.48 -5.97 -9.14
C ARG A 41 -42.52 -5.14 -10.01
N THR A 42 -42.05 -5.69 -11.13
CA THR A 42 -42.55 -5.31 -12.48
C THR A 42 -41.98 -6.17 -13.63
N TYR A 43 -42.91 -6.68 -14.44
CA TYR A 43 -42.93 -7.00 -15.89
C TYR A 43 -41.79 -7.75 -16.60
N CYS A 44 -42.11 -8.94 -17.13
CA CYS A 44 -41.96 -9.26 -18.55
C CYS A 44 -42.94 -10.38 -18.95
N TRP A 45 -43.65 -10.23 -20.08
CA TRP A 45 -44.65 -11.14 -20.65
C TRP A 45 -44.18 -11.66 -22.01
N TRP A 46 -44.53 -12.92 -22.31
CA TRP A 46 -44.62 -13.61 -23.63
C TRP A 46 -43.28 -14.03 -24.29
N LEU A 47 -43.07 -15.25 -24.84
CA LEU A 47 -43.96 -16.26 -25.45
C LEU A 47 -43.38 -17.70 -25.38
N ASN A 48 -44.26 -18.65 -25.71
CA ASN A 48 -44.22 -20.11 -25.55
C ASN A 48 -43.29 -20.94 -26.46
N CYS A 49 -43.14 -22.22 -26.06
CA CYS A 49 -43.25 -23.46 -26.87
C CYS A 49 -42.00 -24.08 -27.53
N ILE A 50 -41.52 -25.23 -27.01
CA ILE A 50 -41.63 -26.60 -27.60
C ILE A 50 -40.56 -27.58 -27.07
N GLN A 51 -41.09 -28.72 -26.58
CA GLN A 51 -40.64 -30.10 -26.42
C GLN A 51 -39.15 -30.53 -26.44
N PHE A 52 -38.89 -31.39 -25.45
CA PHE A 52 -37.87 -32.42 -25.34
C PHE A 52 -37.52 -33.17 -26.63
N HIS A 53 -36.22 -33.40 -26.84
CA HIS A 53 -35.70 -34.75 -27.06
C HIS A 53 -34.30 -34.90 -26.47
N VAL A 54 -34.17 -35.90 -25.59
CA VAL A 54 -32.93 -36.40 -25.03
C VAL A 54 -32.19 -37.17 -26.13
N VAL A 55 -30.98 -36.75 -26.47
CA VAL A 55 -29.92 -37.64 -26.96
C VAL A 55 -28.64 -37.25 -26.24
N ALA A 56 -28.24 -38.09 -25.30
CA ALA A 56 -26.90 -38.04 -24.72
C ALA A 56 -25.90 -38.46 -25.81
N SER A 57 -25.04 -37.54 -26.22
CA SER A 57 -23.80 -37.84 -26.92
C SER A 57 -22.68 -37.13 -26.19
N TRP A 58 -21.67 -37.92 -25.81
CA TRP A 58 -20.52 -37.51 -25.04
C TRP A 58 -19.75 -36.38 -25.75
N CYS A 59 -19.69 -35.20 -25.12
CA CYS A 59 -18.82 -34.12 -25.56
C CYS A 59 -17.62 -34.00 -24.62
N SER A 60 -16.45 -34.32 -25.15
CA SER A 60 -15.12 -34.15 -24.55
C SER A 60 -14.71 -32.66 -24.55
N CYS A 61 -15.37 -31.83 -23.74
CA CYS A 61 -15.04 -30.41 -23.62
C CYS A 61 -15.19 -29.93 -22.17
N CYS A 62 -14.16 -30.20 -21.34
CA CYS A 62 -13.91 -29.45 -20.09
C CYS A 62 -12.39 -29.23 -19.93
N LEU A 63 -11.76 -28.65 -20.95
CA LEU A 63 -10.57 -27.81 -20.79
C LEU A 63 -11.10 -26.38 -20.75
N GLY A 64 -11.19 -25.79 -19.56
CA GLY A 64 -11.57 -24.38 -19.41
C GLY A 64 -12.84 -24.12 -18.61
N CYS A 65 -12.94 -24.64 -17.39
CA CYS A 65 -13.67 -23.91 -16.35
C CYS A 65 -12.64 -23.06 -15.60
N ILE A 66 -12.45 -21.82 -16.05
CA ILE A 66 -11.95 -20.77 -15.16
C ILE A 66 -13.03 -20.62 -14.10
N CYS A 67 -12.72 -21.04 -12.88
CA CYS A 67 -13.57 -20.81 -11.74
C CYS A 67 -13.78 -19.30 -11.62
N ALA A 68 -15.00 -18.81 -11.86
CA ALA A 68 -15.39 -17.41 -11.72
C ALA A 68 -15.43 -16.93 -10.25
N ALA A 69 -14.61 -17.52 -9.37
CA ALA A 69 -14.49 -17.19 -7.96
C ALA A 69 -13.32 -16.22 -7.68
N ASP A 70 -12.36 -16.09 -8.59
CA ASP A 70 -11.35 -15.03 -8.53
C ASP A 70 -11.81 -13.83 -9.36
N VAL A 71 -12.95 -13.26 -8.97
CA VAL A 71 -13.16 -11.83 -9.21
C VAL A 71 -12.17 -11.14 -8.28
N VAL A 72 -10.92 -11.04 -8.72
CA VAL A 72 -9.95 -10.08 -8.18
C VAL A 72 -10.74 -8.79 -8.08
N ALA A 73 -10.88 -8.27 -6.86
CA ALA A 73 -11.46 -6.96 -6.63
C ALA A 73 -10.59 -5.96 -7.38
N LEU A 74 -10.88 -5.80 -8.67
CA LEU A 74 -10.24 -4.84 -9.55
C LEU A 74 -10.59 -3.50 -8.92
N ALA A 75 -9.56 -2.85 -8.39
CA ALA A 75 -9.67 -1.50 -7.88
C ALA A 75 -10.46 -0.67 -8.89
N VAL A 76 -11.45 0.08 -8.41
CA VAL A 76 -12.29 0.91 -9.27
C VAL A 76 -11.37 1.84 -10.04
N VAL A 77 -11.41 1.70 -11.37
CA VAL A 77 -10.62 2.52 -12.31
C VAL A 77 -10.78 3.99 -11.91
N GLY A 78 -9.67 4.66 -11.61
CA GLY A 78 -9.64 6.11 -11.40
C GLY A 78 -9.74 6.61 -9.95
N CYS A 79 -9.71 5.74 -8.93
CA CYS A 79 -9.63 6.19 -7.53
C CYS A 79 -8.19 6.50 -7.07
N HIS A 80 -7.19 5.88 -7.71
CA HIS A 80 -5.79 6.13 -7.38
C HIS A 80 -5.42 7.57 -7.72
N GLU A 81 -4.68 8.21 -6.82
CA GLU A 81 -4.10 9.53 -7.07
C GLU A 81 -2.98 9.36 -8.05
N VAL A 82 -3.10 9.94 -9.24
CA VAL A 82 -2.02 9.74 -10.17
C VAL A 82 -1.74 10.85 -11.13
N GLU A 83 -0.46 10.97 -11.44
CA GLU A 83 0.10 11.91 -12.36
C GLU A 83 0.96 11.25 -13.44
N VAL A 84 0.86 11.83 -14.63
CA VAL A 84 1.61 11.47 -15.83
C VAL A 84 2.27 12.75 -16.30
N GLU A 85 3.57 12.71 -16.56
CA GLU A 85 4.30 13.83 -17.15
C GLU A 85 4.46 13.52 -18.64
N ALA A 86 3.54 14.02 -19.45
CA ALA A 86 3.67 14.01 -20.90
C ALA A 86 4.35 15.31 -21.34
N ASP A 87 5.22 15.23 -22.35
CA ASP A 87 5.72 16.37 -23.13
C ASP A 87 6.62 17.37 -22.38
N GLY A 88 7.38 16.92 -21.38
CA GLY A 88 8.38 17.77 -20.71
C GLY A 88 7.80 18.95 -19.93
N GLN A 89 6.51 18.91 -19.60
CA GLN A 89 5.91 19.88 -18.68
C GLN A 89 6.59 19.77 -17.31
N GLU A 90 7.26 20.85 -16.90
CA GLU A 90 7.97 20.89 -15.64
C GLU A 90 7.03 20.66 -14.45
N ALA A 91 7.54 19.95 -13.43
CA ALA A 91 6.84 19.70 -12.17
C ALA A 91 6.24 20.97 -11.54
N SER A 92 6.91 22.12 -11.72
CA SER A 92 6.48 23.46 -11.31
C SER A 92 5.12 23.87 -11.87
N PHE A 93 4.86 23.60 -13.15
CA PHE A 93 3.59 23.96 -13.80
C PHE A 93 2.40 23.20 -13.20
N LYS A 94 2.60 21.92 -12.90
CA LYS A 94 1.55 21.08 -12.29
C LYS A 94 1.30 21.46 -10.85
N TRP A 95 2.36 21.84 -10.12
CA TRP A 95 2.25 22.43 -8.80
C TRP A 95 1.35 23.68 -8.83
N GLU A 96 1.65 24.65 -9.70
CA GLU A 96 0.86 25.89 -9.80
C GLU A 96 -0.60 25.65 -10.20
N LYS A 97 -0.86 24.62 -11.02
CA LYS A 97 -2.21 24.29 -11.52
C LYS A 97 -2.95 23.24 -10.70
N CYS A 98 -2.41 22.81 -9.56
CA CYS A 98 -3.04 21.80 -8.74
C CYS A 98 -4.38 22.30 -8.20
N GLN A 99 -5.46 21.61 -8.57
CA GLN A 99 -6.81 21.94 -8.12
C GLN A 99 -7.17 21.30 -6.78
N LYS A 100 -6.50 20.20 -6.41
CA LYS A 100 -6.82 19.44 -5.20
C LYS A 100 -6.40 20.19 -3.93
N ASN A 101 -5.22 20.78 -3.92
CA ASN A 101 -4.69 21.58 -2.82
C ASN A 101 -4.15 22.88 -3.37
N VAL A 102 -5.04 23.82 -3.67
CA VAL A 102 -4.71 25.11 -4.29
C VAL A 102 -3.65 25.84 -3.46
N GLY A 103 -2.53 26.18 -4.10
CA GLY A 103 -1.39 26.85 -3.49
C GLY A 103 -0.59 26.01 -2.50
N HIS A 104 -0.97 24.75 -2.27
CA HIS A 104 -0.26 23.79 -1.41
C HIS A 104 0.12 24.34 -0.03
N VAL A 105 -0.76 25.13 0.58
CA VAL A 105 -0.47 25.88 1.83
C VAL A 105 -0.04 24.99 3.01
N ASN A 106 -0.43 23.72 3.02
CA ASN A 106 -0.09 22.77 4.09
C ASN A 106 1.16 21.93 3.80
N PHE A 107 1.81 22.13 2.65
CA PHE A 107 2.99 21.38 2.23
C PHE A 107 4.25 22.09 2.70
N ILE A 108 4.76 21.65 3.84
CA ILE A 108 5.87 22.27 4.55
C ILE A 108 7.19 21.73 3.99
N LYS A 109 8.18 22.60 3.74
CA LYS A 109 9.51 22.11 3.34
C LYS A 109 10.21 21.39 4.50
N PRO A 110 11.03 20.35 4.27
CA PRO A 110 11.75 19.68 5.35
C PRO A 110 12.59 20.62 6.20
N VAL A 111 13.23 21.63 5.59
CA VAL A 111 14.02 22.67 6.28
C VAL A 111 13.16 23.58 7.16
N GLU A 112 11.92 23.84 6.76
CA GLU A 112 10.97 24.72 7.48
C GLU A 112 10.17 23.97 8.54
N PHE A 113 10.12 22.63 8.47
CA PHE A 113 9.39 21.81 9.44
C PHE A 113 9.97 21.96 10.85
N SER A 114 9.07 22.22 11.80
CA SER A 114 9.35 22.56 13.20
C SER A 114 8.23 22.03 14.11
N MET A 115 8.47 22.02 15.42
CA MET A 115 7.49 21.62 16.45
C MET A 115 6.13 22.33 16.32
N SER A 116 6.12 23.62 15.95
CA SER A 116 4.88 24.40 15.81
C SER A 116 3.95 23.92 14.69
N HIS A 117 4.44 23.05 13.80
CA HIS A 117 3.62 22.42 12.76
C HIS A 117 2.90 21.16 13.26
N LEU A 118 3.23 20.67 14.47
CA LEU A 118 2.56 19.56 15.10
C LEU A 118 1.32 20.03 15.87
N PRO A 119 0.25 19.22 15.93
CA PRO A 119 -0.85 19.48 16.84
C PRO A 119 -0.35 19.52 18.28
N ALA A 120 -0.91 20.38 19.14
CA ALA A 120 -0.47 20.54 20.53
C ALA A 120 -0.39 19.22 21.33
N ALA A 121 -1.25 18.25 21.02
CA ALA A 121 -1.21 16.94 21.67
C ALA A 121 0.02 16.09 21.28
N HIS A 122 0.68 16.42 20.17
CA HIS A 122 1.87 15.75 19.63
C HIS A 122 3.10 16.66 19.66
N ASP A 123 3.08 17.73 20.45
CA ASP A 123 4.20 18.63 20.67
C ASP A 123 5.26 17.92 21.55
N ASP A 124 5.95 16.95 20.93
CA ASP A 124 6.93 16.07 21.56
C ASP A 124 8.20 15.98 20.69
N ASP A 125 9.36 16.19 21.33
CA ASP A 125 10.66 16.26 20.64
C ASP A 125 11.00 14.95 19.91
N ASP A 126 10.58 13.80 20.42
CA ASP A 126 10.84 12.51 19.77
C ASP A 126 9.98 12.38 18.51
N ILE A 127 8.71 12.80 18.55
CA ILE A 127 7.82 12.80 17.38
C ILE A 127 8.39 13.71 16.28
N TYR A 128 8.82 14.92 16.64
CA TYR A 128 9.43 15.83 15.69
C TYR A 128 10.74 15.29 15.10
N THR A 129 11.63 14.79 15.95
CA THR A 129 12.92 14.23 15.52
C THR A 129 12.70 13.01 14.62
N TYR A 130 11.74 12.16 14.97
CA TYR A 130 11.32 11.03 14.17
C TYR A 130 10.88 11.47 12.78
N ILE A 131 9.94 12.44 12.66
CA ILE A 131 9.44 12.91 11.36
C ILE A 131 10.60 13.45 10.50
N LYS A 132 11.52 14.22 11.11
CA LYS A 132 12.67 14.78 10.40
C LYS A 132 13.58 13.69 9.85
N LEU A 133 13.93 12.67 10.65
CA LEU A 133 14.76 11.55 10.22
C LEU A 133 14.03 10.67 9.19
N TRP A 134 12.78 10.29 9.47
CA TRP A 134 11.95 9.48 8.60
C TRP A 134 11.75 10.13 7.22
N SER A 135 11.60 11.45 7.15
CA SER A 135 11.48 12.19 5.88
C SER A 135 12.76 12.14 5.03
N GLN A 136 13.93 11.85 5.62
CA GLN A 136 15.18 11.68 4.86
C GLN A 136 15.23 10.36 4.10
N LEU A 137 14.46 9.36 4.54
CA LEU A 137 14.32 8.07 3.87
C LEU A 137 13.31 8.10 2.70
N VAL A 138 12.60 9.22 2.51
CA VAL A 138 11.68 9.40 1.37
C VAL A 138 12.46 9.71 0.11
N VAL A 139 12.11 9.02 -0.97
CA VAL A 139 12.72 9.16 -2.30
C VAL A 139 11.74 9.71 -3.31
N ARG A 140 12.27 10.47 -4.27
CA ARG A 140 11.58 10.77 -5.52
C ARG A 140 11.82 9.64 -6.51
N LEU A 141 10.78 9.01 -7.02
CA LEU A 141 10.86 7.97 -8.05
C LEU A 141 10.72 8.57 -9.44
N LYS A 142 11.63 8.19 -10.33
CA LYS A 142 11.58 8.46 -11.76
C LYS A 142 11.34 7.15 -12.50
N VAL A 143 10.07 6.79 -12.62
CA VAL A 143 9.61 5.59 -13.35
C VAL A 143 9.51 5.93 -14.83
N ASN A 144 10.44 5.45 -15.65
CA ASN A 144 10.56 5.83 -17.06
C ASN A 144 9.92 4.83 -18.03
N TYR A 145 9.49 3.67 -17.52
CA TYR A 145 8.84 2.63 -18.30
C TYR A 145 7.56 2.19 -17.64
N ILE A 146 6.61 1.75 -18.47
CA ILE A 146 5.37 1.16 -17.98
C ILE A 146 5.12 -0.18 -18.62
N SER A 147 4.86 -1.13 -17.74
CA SER A 147 4.75 -2.51 -18.07
C SER A 147 3.53 -2.78 -18.94
N ARG A 148 3.76 -3.58 -19.98
CA ARG A 148 2.70 -4.20 -20.79
C ARG A 148 1.90 -5.23 -20.01
N ARG A 149 2.35 -5.62 -18.81
CA ARG A 149 1.70 -6.59 -17.94
C ARG A 149 0.68 -5.94 -17.00
N ARG A 150 0.58 -4.61 -16.94
CA ARG A 150 -0.47 -3.94 -16.18
C ARG A 150 -1.84 -4.39 -16.67
N HIS A 151 -2.66 -4.91 -15.77
CA HIS A 151 -3.99 -5.44 -16.10
C HIS A 151 -4.88 -4.34 -16.70
N GLN A 152 -5.77 -4.74 -17.62
CA GLN A 152 -6.77 -3.83 -18.15
C GLN A 152 -7.64 -3.30 -17.01
N GLY A 153 -7.83 -1.99 -16.96
CA GLY A 153 -8.55 -1.31 -15.89
C GLY A 153 -7.71 -0.99 -14.65
N TYR A 154 -6.46 -1.45 -14.58
CA TYR A 154 -5.53 -0.98 -13.55
C TYR A 154 -4.90 0.36 -13.94
N ALA A 155 -4.43 1.11 -12.95
CA ALA A 155 -3.89 2.44 -13.20
C ALA A 155 -2.66 2.36 -14.14
N PHE A 156 -2.50 3.35 -15.03
CA PHE A 156 -1.46 3.43 -16.08
C PHE A 156 -1.50 2.36 -17.15
N HIS A 157 -2.54 1.53 -17.24
CA HIS A 157 -2.71 0.67 -18.40
C HIS A 157 -2.60 1.47 -19.73
N ASN A 158 -2.93 2.76 -19.72
CA ASN A 158 -2.91 3.65 -20.89
C ASN A 158 -1.85 4.80 -20.90
N PHE A 159 -0.99 5.02 -19.88
CA PHE A 159 -0.21 6.28 -19.75
C PHE A 159 1.11 6.13 -18.96
N ARG A 160 2.14 7.00 -19.12
CA ARG A 160 3.52 6.93 -18.49
C ARG A 160 3.98 8.11 -17.58
N GLY A 161 4.64 7.90 -16.41
CA GLY A 161 5.39 8.98 -15.69
C GLY A 161 5.61 8.89 -14.14
N ARG A 162 6.57 9.74 -13.64
CA ARG A 162 7.29 9.87 -12.33
C ARG A 162 6.45 10.01 -11.02
N ARG A 163 6.98 9.57 -9.85
CA ARG A 163 6.23 9.36 -8.56
C ARG A 163 7.08 9.41 -7.28
N THR A 164 6.56 8.97 -6.13
CA THR A 164 7.26 8.97 -4.82
C THR A 164 7.38 7.53 -4.25
N GLY A 165 8.40 7.27 -3.44
CA GLY A 165 8.58 6.03 -2.66
C GLY A 165 9.36 6.28 -1.36
N LYS A 166 9.69 5.23 -0.61
CA LYS A 166 10.46 5.32 0.65
C LYS A 166 11.42 4.16 0.85
N VAL A 167 12.65 4.41 1.31
CA VAL A 167 13.57 3.37 1.79
C VAL A 167 12.94 2.58 2.96
N ALA A 168 13.04 1.26 2.85
CA ALA A 168 12.38 0.27 3.68
C ALA A 168 13.35 -0.69 4.38
N GLU A 169 14.51 -0.97 3.79
CA GLU A 169 15.51 -1.86 4.39
C GLU A 169 16.83 -1.71 3.65
N ILE A 170 17.93 -2.06 4.30
CA ILE A 170 19.26 -1.96 3.71
C ILE A 170 20.06 -3.19 4.07
N SER A 171 20.71 -3.80 3.07
CA SER A 171 21.60 -4.94 3.27
C SER A 171 22.88 -4.77 2.47
N THR A 172 24.00 -5.28 3.01
CA THR A 172 25.28 -5.28 2.30
C THR A 172 25.41 -6.55 1.48
N VAL A 173 25.69 -6.40 0.19
CA VAL A 173 25.95 -7.51 -0.72
C VAL A 173 27.45 -7.54 -1.03
N THR A 174 28.06 -8.70 -0.83
CA THR A 174 29.48 -8.96 -1.12
C THR A 174 29.62 -10.08 -2.14
N ASN A 175 30.75 -10.11 -2.85
CA ASN A 175 31.11 -11.18 -3.79
C ASN A 175 30.16 -11.29 -5.01
N SER A 176 29.46 -10.21 -5.34
CA SER A 176 28.64 -10.11 -6.55
C SER A 176 28.80 -8.73 -7.18
N PRO A 177 28.98 -8.62 -8.51
CA PRO A 177 29.01 -7.33 -9.19
C PRO A 177 27.77 -6.49 -8.89
N CYS A 178 27.97 -5.20 -8.58
CA CYS A 178 26.88 -4.26 -8.38
C CYS A 178 26.01 -4.16 -9.65
N PRO A 179 24.68 -4.29 -9.55
CA PRO A 179 23.81 -4.32 -10.72
C PRO A 179 23.55 -2.93 -11.32
N CYS A 180 24.05 -1.85 -10.71
CA CYS A 180 23.83 -0.49 -11.22
C CYS A 180 24.40 -0.29 -12.63
N PRO A 181 23.85 0.64 -13.45
CA PRO A 181 24.30 0.87 -14.82
C PRO A 181 25.79 1.18 -14.95
N GLU A 182 26.35 1.93 -14.00
CA GLU A 182 27.77 2.29 -13.99
C GLU A 182 28.67 1.05 -13.82
N CYS A 183 28.33 0.16 -12.89
CA CYS A 183 29.10 -1.07 -12.68
C CYS A 183 28.86 -2.09 -13.79
N ARG A 184 27.62 -2.24 -14.29
CA ARG A 184 27.28 -3.16 -15.38
C ARG A 184 28.07 -2.87 -16.66
N ASN A 185 28.35 -1.60 -16.93
CA ASN A 185 29.09 -1.16 -18.12
C ASN A 185 30.59 -0.98 -17.87
N SER A 186 31.07 -1.22 -16.64
CA SER A 186 32.48 -1.06 -16.26
C SER A 186 33.26 -2.37 -16.47
N ASN A 187 34.52 -2.25 -16.92
CA ASN A 187 35.48 -3.37 -16.92
C ASN A 187 35.97 -3.74 -15.51
N SER A 188 35.62 -2.95 -14.50
CA SER A 188 36.00 -3.13 -13.09
C SER A 188 34.77 -2.90 -12.18
N PRO A 189 33.74 -3.77 -12.28
CA PRO A 189 32.53 -3.61 -11.48
C PRO A 189 32.86 -3.70 -9.99
N LYS A 190 32.20 -2.86 -9.18
CA LYS A 190 32.30 -2.97 -7.71
C LYS A 190 31.62 -4.25 -7.27
N THR A 191 32.27 -5.03 -6.40
CA THR A 191 31.77 -6.33 -5.90
C THR A 191 31.21 -6.26 -4.47
N VAL A 192 31.28 -5.08 -3.87
CA VAL A 192 30.67 -4.73 -2.60
C VAL A 192 29.75 -3.55 -2.86
N TRP A 193 28.49 -3.69 -2.49
CA TRP A 193 27.46 -2.69 -2.72
C TRP A 193 26.32 -2.86 -1.70
N LYS A 194 25.43 -1.88 -1.62
CA LYS A 194 24.30 -1.86 -0.70
C LYS A 194 23.01 -2.07 -1.49
N ALA A 195 22.25 -3.09 -1.12
CA ALA A 195 20.89 -3.30 -1.58
C ALA A 195 19.95 -2.51 -0.67
N ILE A 196 19.18 -1.62 -1.27
CA ILE A 196 18.27 -0.70 -0.57
C ILE A 196 16.86 -1.04 -1.05
N TRP A 197 16.03 -1.55 -0.16
CA TRP A 197 14.65 -1.86 -0.48
C TRP A 197 13.82 -0.60 -0.35
N ILE A 198 12.90 -0.37 -1.28
CA ILE A 198 12.04 0.81 -1.35
C ILE A 198 10.60 0.33 -1.40
N MET A 199 9.74 0.90 -0.55
CA MET A 199 8.30 0.71 -0.58
C MET A 199 7.61 1.87 -1.29
N SER A 200 6.60 1.52 -2.07
CA SER A 200 5.77 2.44 -2.84
C SER A 200 4.39 1.81 -3.07
N ALA A 201 3.50 2.53 -3.74
CA ALA A 201 2.25 1.94 -4.21
C ALA A 201 2.49 1.03 -5.42
N MET A 202 1.76 -0.07 -5.56
CA MET A 202 1.94 -0.97 -6.72
C MET A 202 1.51 -0.29 -8.03
N HIS A 203 0.51 0.59 -7.97
CA HIS A 203 0.13 1.37 -9.13
C HIS A 203 1.21 2.38 -9.55
N VAL A 204 2.21 2.65 -8.70
CA VAL A 204 3.39 3.48 -9.00
C VAL A 204 4.46 2.66 -9.71
N VAL A 205 4.89 1.55 -9.10
CA VAL A 205 5.88 0.61 -9.65
C VAL A 205 5.30 -0.80 -9.59
N PHE A 206 4.99 -1.34 -10.77
CA PHE A 206 4.15 -2.54 -10.91
C PHE A 206 4.93 -3.85 -10.96
N ASP A 207 6.02 -3.92 -11.73
CA ASP A 207 6.79 -5.14 -11.91
C ASP A 207 8.29 -4.86 -12.17
N ASP A 208 9.08 -5.93 -12.31
CA ASP A 208 10.53 -5.85 -12.59
C ASP A 208 10.87 -4.97 -13.80
N SER A 209 10.03 -4.99 -14.83
CA SER A 209 10.30 -4.23 -16.06
C SER A 209 10.16 -2.72 -15.84
N GLU A 210 9.34 -2.29 -14.89
CA GLU A 210 9.30 -0.89 -14.45
C GLU A 210 10.44 -0.57 -13.49
N VAL A 211 10.77 -1.49 -12.57
CA VAL A 211 11.84 -1.28 -11.58
C VAL A 211 13.19 -1.04 -12.25
N VAL A 212 13.57 -1.86 -13.24
CA VAL A 212 14.89 -1.72 -13.91
C VAL A 212 15.04 -0.42 -14.71
N GLU A 213 13.92 0.25 -15.01
CA GLU A 213 13.85 1.55 -15.69
C GLU A 213 13.51 2.69 -14.71
N THR A 214 13.60 2.42 -13.40
CA THR A 214 13.31 3.37 -12.32
C THR A 214 14.59 3.82 -11.63
N ASP A 215 14.75 5.14 -11.52
CA ASP A 215 15.71 5.75 -10.61
C ASP A 215 14.99 6.25 -9.35
N ALA A 216 15.61 6.09 -8.19
CA ALA A 216 15.18 6.70 -6.94
C ALA A 216 16.17 7.79 -6.52
N GLU A 217 15.66 8.98 -6.23
CA GLU A 217 16.45 10.15 -5.85
C GLU A 217 16.23 10.48 -4.37
N LEU A 218 17.30 10.38 -3.59
CA LEU A 218 17.39 10.77 -2.20
C LEU A 218 17.75 12.25 -2.07
N PHE A 219 17.32 12.85 -0.97
CA PHE A 219 17.69 14.22 -0.56
C PHE A 219 17.31 15.33 -1.55
N TYR A 220 16.30 15.11 -2.40
CA TYR A 220 15.75 16.15 -3.28
C TYR A 220 14.81 17.11 -2.52
N ASP A 221 15.39 17.91 -1.62
CA ASP A 221 14.63 18.77 -0.69
C ASP A 221 14.39 20.18 -1.22
N GLU A 222 15.22 20.64 -2.18
CA GLU A 222 15.09 21.93 -2.85
C GLU A 222 15.39 21.78 -4.35
N PRO A 223 14.70 22.52 -5.24
CA PRO A 223 14.89 22.39 -6.68
C PRO A 223 16.30 22.81 -7.15
N ASP A 224 16.89 23.81 -6.49
CA ASP A 224 18.17 24.41 -6.88
C ASP A 224 19.39 23.65 -6.31
N ASN A 225 19.17 22.65 -5.45
CA ASN A 225 20.24 21.87 -4.84
C ASN A 225 20.36 20.49 -5.51
N SER A 226 20.79 20.47 -6.77
CA SER A 226 21.03 19.21 -7.49
C SER A 226 22.24 18.44 -6.98
N ASP A 227 23.25 19.13 -6.44
CA ASP A 227 24.54 18.52 -6.06
C ASP A 227 24.43 17.62 -4.82
N GLY A 228 23.42 17.88 -3.98
CA GLY A 228 23.09 17.04 -2.82
C GLY A 228 22.30 15.78 -3.16
N VAL A 229 21.70 15.68 -4.35
CA VAL A 229 20.83 14.55 -4.72
C VAL A 229 21.67 13.30 -4.93
N ARG A 230 21.24 12.19 -4.33
CA ARG A 230 21.87 10.87 -4.52
C ARG A 230 20.91 9.96 -5.27
N LYS A 231 21.43 9.20 -6.24
CA LYS A 231 20.63 8.31 -7.08
C LYS A 231 20.85 6.86 -6.69
N LEU A 232 19.75 6.11 -6.66
CA LEU A 232 19.73 4.65 -6.57
C LEU A 232 19.07 4.12 -7.84
N HIS A 233 19.52 2.96 -8.31
CA HIS A 233 18.99 2.33 -9.51
C HIS A 233 18.17 1.10 -9.14
N GLY A 234 16.95 0.98 -9.67
CA GLY A 234 16.11 -0.17 -9.46
C GLY A 234 16.71 -1.45 -10.06
N VAL A 235 16.51 -2.56 -9.34
CA VAL A 235 17.04 -3.89 -9.68
C VAL A 235 15.91 -4.86 -9.98
N ARG A 236 14.95 -5.01 -9.06
CA ARG A 236 13.82 -5.96 -9.16
C ARG A 236 12.76 -5.69 -8.10
N ILE A 237 11.54 -6.18 -8.32
CA ILE A 237 10.53 -6.32 -7.27
C ILE A 237 11.00 -7.40 -6.30
N VAL A 238 10.86 -7.11 -5.00
CA VAL A 238 11.09 -8.04 -3.90
C VAL A 238 9.77 -8.65 -3.46
N ASP A 239 8.75 -7.80 -3.33
CA ASP A 239 7.41 -8.19 -2.91
C ASP A 239 6.38 -7.18 -3.45
N ALA A 240 5.14 -7.61 -3.69
CA ALA A 240 4.07 -6.72 -4.15
C ALA A 240 2.70 -7.32 -3.89
N ASN A 241 1.73 -6.46 -3.61
CA ASN A 241 0.35 -6.86 -3.44
C ASN A 241 -0.60 -5.92 -4.18
N ILE A 242 -1.28 -6.46 -5.19
CA ILE A 242 -2.22 -5.72 -6.02
C ILE A 242 -3.47 -5.29 -5.27
N ARG A 243 -3.94 -6.10 -4.32
CA ARG A 243 -5.16 -5.81 -3.53
C ARG A 243 -4.89 -4.70 -2.52
N GLY A 244 -3.71 -4.70 -1.91
CA GLY A 244 -3.26 -3.66 -0.98
C GLY A 244 -2.62 -2.45 -1.65
N ASP A 245 -2.40 -2.51 -2.96
CA ASP A 245 -1.78 -1.47 -3.76
C ASP A 245 -0.43 -1.00 -3.21
N TRP A 246 0.45 -1.95 -2.88
CA TRP A 246 1.83 -1.65 -2.47
C TRP A 246 2.83 -2.57 -3.17
N SER A 247 4.04 -2.05 -3.34
CA SER A 247 5.19 -2.81 -3.84
C SER A 247 6.45 -2.46 -3.05
N LYS A 248 7.28 -3.47 -2.82
CA LYS A 248 8.63 -3.38 -2.24
C LYS A 248 9.60 -3.83 -3.34
N PHE A 249 10.56 -2.97 -3.70
CA PHE A 249 11.53 -3.27 -4.74
C PHE A 249 12.95 -2.93 -4.30
N GLU A 250 13.90 -3.65 -4.84
CA GLU A 250 15.33 -3.51 -4.56
C GLU A 250 15.93 -2.45 -5.48
N CYS A 251 16.70 -1.54 -4.89
CA CYS A 251 17.61 -0.65 -5.57
C CYS A 251 19.05 -0.95 -5.15
N ALA A 252 20.01 -0.53 -5.97
CA ALA A 252 21.43 -0.70 -5.69
C ALA A 252 22.18 0.62 -5.66
N THR A 253 23.15 0.70 -4.74
CA THR A 253 24.24 1.68 -4.78
C THR A 253 25.56 1.02 -4.43
N HIS A 254 26.63 1.41 -5.13
CA HIS A 254 28.00 1.05 -4.75
C HIS A 254 28.70 2.15 -3.94
N ASP A 255 27.99 3.23 -3.62
CA ASP A 255 28.40 4.24 -2.65
C ASP A 255 28.13 3.70 -1.22
N LEU A 256 29.19 3.20 -0.59
CA LEU A 256 29.10 2.56 0.72
C LEU A 256 28.90 3.58 1.84
N GLU A 257 29.35 4.83 1.66
CA GLU A 257 29.13 5.90 2.64
C GLU A 257 27.66 6.30 2.65
N LEU A 258 27.04 6.42 1.47
CA LEU A 258 25.60 6.63 1.37
C LEU A 258 24.81 5.49 2.02
N GLY A 259 25.17 4.24 1.74
CA GLY A 259 24.48 3.10 2.34
C GLY A 259 24.59 3.07 3.86
N GLN A 260 25.77 3.38 4.41
CA GLN A 260 25.96 3.49 5.86
C GLN A 260 25.15 4.64 6.46
N LEU A 261 25.12 5.81 5.81
CA LEU A 261 24.30 6.94 6.24
C LEU A 261 22.81 6.55 6.35
N LEU A 262 22.30 5.84 5.35
CA LEU A 262 20.90 5.40 5.34
C LEU A 262 20.63 4.35 6.44
N GLU A 263 21.56 3.43 6.69
CA GLU A 263 21.46 2.46 7.81
C GLU A 263 21.43 3.17 9.16
N ASP A 264 22.26 4.18 9.36
CA ASP A 264 22.30 4.95 10.60
C ASP A 264 21.02 5.77 10.82
N ILE A 265 20.43 6.32 9.75
CA ILE A 265 19.14 7.01 9.81
C ILE A 265 18.03 6.00 10.14
N ASP A 266 17.99 4.87 9.44
CA ASP A 266 16.97 3.84 9.62
C ASP A 266 16.97 3.27 11.04
N ALA A 267 18.15 2.93 11.57
CA ALA A 267 18.31 2.47 12.95
C ALA A 267 17.80 3.48 13.98
N LYS A 268 18.06 4.78 13.77
CA LYS A 268 17.53 5.85 14.65
C LYS A 268 16.02 6.01 14.53
N VAL A 269 15.46 5.87 13.32
CA VAL A 269 14.02 5.89 13.10
C VAL A 269 13.35 4.71 13.82
N LEU A 270 13.90 3.50 13.74
CA LEU A 270 13.42 2.34 14.53
C LEU A 270 13.44 2.63 16.02
N GLN A 271 14.57 3.10 16.53
CA GLN A 271 14.74 3.40 17.95
C GLN A 271 13.71 4.44 18.44
N LEU A 272 13.54 5.55 17.72
CA LEU A 272 12.58 6.59 18.08
C LEU A 272 11.13 6.09 17.93
N GLY A 273 10.87 5.25 16.93
CA GLY A 273 9.56 4.61 16.74
C GLY A 273 9.14 3.81 17.97
N GLU A 274 10.06 3.04 18.55
CA GLU A 274 9.82 2.29 19.79
C GLU A 274 9.59 3.19 21.00
N ILE A 275 10.35 4.28 21.14
CA ILE A 275 10.16 5.26 22.24
C ILE A 275 8.78 5.93 22.13
N ILE A 276 8.42 6.38 20.93
CA ILE A 276 7.11 7.00 20.66
C ILE A 276 5.99 6.00 20.92
N ARG A 277 6.19 4.74 20.54
CA ARG A 277 5.25 3.65 20.84
C ARG A 277 4.97 3.50 22.32
N GLU A 278 6.02 3.44 23.13
CA GLU A 278 5.87 3.29 24.57
C GLU A 278 5.17 4.50 25.21
N LYS A 279 5.53 5.71 24.78
CA LYS A 279 4.83 6.93 25.19
C LYS A 279 3.35 6.89 24.83
N HIS A 280 3.02 6.40 23.63
CA HIS A 280 1.64 6.32 23.15
C HIS A 280 0.83 5.20 23.82
N LEU A 281 1.46 4.11 24.20
CA LEU A 281 0.82 3.09 25.03
C LEU A 281 0.41 3.66 26.40
N ALA A 282 1.24 4.55 26.96
CA ALA A 282 0.96 5.20 28.23
C ALA A 282 -0.05 6.36 28.11
N HIS A 283 -0.06 7.08 26.99
CA HIS A 283 -0.88 8.27 26.78
C HIS A 283 -1.78 8.07 25.56
N LYS A 284 -3.10 8.18 25.74
CA LYS A 284 -4.07 8.08 24.64
C LYS A 284 -3.99 9.32 23.73
N PHE A 285 -2.93 9.43 22.91
CA PHE A 285 -2.80 10.51 21.95
C PHE A 285 -3.96 10.48 20.94
N PRO A 286 -4.39 11.64 20.43
CA PRO A 286 -5.34 11.67 19.34
C PRO A 286 -4.71 11.11 18.04
N PRO A 287 -5.52 10.72 17.05
CA PRO A 287 -5.03 10.33 15.72
C PRO A 287 -4.10 11.37 15.07
N LEU A 288 -3.00 10.91 14.48
CA LEU A 288 -2.09 11.70 13.66
C LEU A 288 -1.73 10.91 12.39
N ALA A 289 -1.72 11.61 11.26
CA ALA A 289 -1.22 11.09 9.99
C ALA A 289 -0.23 12.09 9.38
N VAL A 290 1.00 11.65 9.13
CA VAL A 290 2.06 12.46 8.54
C VAL A 290 2.50 11.84 7.23
N ILE A 291 2.66 12.67 6.20
CA ILE A 291 3.13 12.24 4.88
C ILE A 291 4.34 13.09 4.51
N ALA A 292 5.45 12.43 4.15
CA ALA A 292 6.56 13.07 3.47
C ALA A 292 6.56 12.59 2.02
N SER A 293 6.51 13.51 1.06
CA SER A 293 6.32 13.17 -0.36
C SER A 293 7.02 14.12 -1.32
N HIS A 294 7.08 13.74 -2.60
CA HIS A 294 7.50 14.61 -3.71
C HIS A 294 6.29 15.00 -4.57
N PRO A 295 5.43 15.91 -4.08
CA PRO A 295 4.21 16.32 -4.77
C PRO A 295 4.52 16.81 -6.19
N HIS A 296 3.82 16.28 -7.19
CA HIS A 296 4.06 16.54 -8.62
C HIS A 296 5.51 16.26 -9.10
N GLY A 297 6.29 15.47 -8.35
CA GLY A 297 7.72 15.28 -8.60
C GLY A 297 8.60 16.48 -8.19
N CYS A 298 8.04 17.46 -7.48
CA CYS A 298 8.76 18.62 -6.94
C CYS A 298 9.67 18.22 -5.76
N SER A 299 10.37 19.22 -5.23
CA SER A 299 11.13 19.11 -3.98
C SER A 299 10.26 18.55 -2.85
N LYS A 300 10.87 17.78 -1.95
CA LYS A 300 10.18 17.10 -0.85
C LYS A 300 9.31 18.06 -0.02
N ARG A 301 8.18 17.57 0.46
CA ARG A 301 7.26 18.27 1.36
C ARG A 301 6.75 17.33 2.45
N ILE A 302 6.45 17.90 3.61
CA ILE A 302 5.83 17.24 4.75
C ILE A 302 4.44 17.83 4.93
N THR A 303 3.43 16.98 5.05
CA THR A 303 2.06 17.36 5.40
C THR A 303 1.64 16.63 6.66
N VAL A 304 0.91 17.34 7.53
CA VAL A 304 0.43 16.83 8.82
C VAL A 304 -1.09 16.92 8.85
N GLY A 305 -1.74 15.87 9.32
CA GLY A 305 -3.19 15.79 9.46
C GLY A 305 -3.58 14.71 10.45
N GLN A 306 -4.81 14.23 10.35
CA GLN A 306 -5.36 13.22 11.26
C GLN A 306 -5.97 12.09 10.43
N TRP A 307 -5.82 10.85 10.91
CA TRP A 307 -6.64 9.76 10.38
C TRP A 307 -8.00 9.74 11.07
N THR A 308 -9.04 9.42 10.30
CA THR A 308 -10.45 9.49 10.70
C THR A 308 -11.11 8.13 10.71
N ASP A 309 -10.60 7.19 9.91
CA ASP A 309 -11.11 5.82 9.84
C ASP A 309 -9.98 4.82 9.65
N ARG A 310 -10.17 3.61 10.17
CA ARG A 310 -9.26 2.47 10.05
C ARG A 310 -10.08 1.25 9.67
N LYS A 311 -9.75 0.65 8.53
CA LYS A 311 -10.43 -0.53 8.02
C LYS A 311 -9.48 -1.72 8.04
N LEU A 312 -9.90 -2.80 8.71
CA LEU A 312 -9.23 -4.10 8.61
C LEU A 312 -9.50 -4.70 7.23
N VAL A 313 -8.42 -5.03 6.53
CA VAL A 313 -8.44 -5.77 5.27
C VAL A 313 -8.01 -7.20 5.60
N LYS A 314 -8.99 -8.10 5.60
CA LYS A 314 -8.71 -9.53 5.79
C LYS A 314 -8.10 -10.07 4.51
N ASN A 315 -6.89 -10.61 4.59
CA ASN A 315 -6.35 -11.45 3.55
C ASN A 315 -6.65 -12.92 3.91
N PRO A 316 -7.58 -13.59 3.20
CA PRO A 316 -7.95 -14.97 3.54
C PRO A 316 -6.81 -15.98 3.35
N GLU A 317 -5.77 -15.61 2.60
CA GLU A 317 -4.60 -16.46 2.33
C GLU A 317 -3.53 -16.33 3.42
N GLU A 318 -3.66 -15.34 4.30
CA GLU A 318 -2.62 -14.98 5.25
C GLU A 318 -3.17 -14.92 6.67
N ASN A 319 -2.33 -15.33 7.62
CA ASN A 319 -2.69 -15.31 9.04
C ASN A 319 -2.53 -13.93 9.69
N TYR A 320 -2.21 -12.89 8.92
CA TYR A 320 -2.02 -11.52 9.41
C TYR A 320 -3.11 -10.57 8.88
N GLU A 321 -3.38 -9.51 9.65
CA GLU A 321 -4.41 -8.53 9.32
C GLU A 321 -3.78 -7.30 8.69
N TRP A 322 -4.35 -6.85 7.58
CA TRP A 322 -3.88 -5.65 6.91
C TRP A 322 -4.79 -4.48 7.29
N THR A 323 -4.32 -3.26 7.16
CA THR A 323 -5.15 -2.07 7.39
C THR A 323 -5.06 -1.01 6.32
N GLU A 324 -6.18 -0.37 6.06
CA GLU A 324 -6.28 0.88 5.30
C GLU A 324 -6.67 2.01 6.26
N TYR A 325 -6.09 3.19 6.07
CA TYR A 325 -6.45 4.39 6.81
C TYR A 325 -7.07 5.43 5.88
N VAL A 326 -8.12 6.10 6.38
CA VAL A 326 -8.66 7.32 5.78
C VAL A 326 -8.17 8.51 6.61
N TYR A 327 -7.70 9.58 5.98
CA TYR A 327 -7.12 10.73 6.67
C TYR A 327 -7.37 12.06 5.95
N THR A 328 -7.21 13.13 6.73
CA THR A 328 -7.34 14.53 6.30
C THR A 328 -6.03 15.14 5.80
N THR A 329 -4.89 14.47 6.00
CA THR A 329 -3.55 14.94 5.61
C THR A 329 -3.52 15.30 4.13
N SER A 330 -3.08 16.52 3.80
CA SER A 330 -3.08 17.02 2.41
C SER A 330 -2.18 16.17 1.50
N THR A 331 -2.72 15.79 0.34
CA THR A 331 -2.01 15.07 -0.74
C THR A 331 -2.41 15.60 -2.11
N CYS A 332 -1.67 15.23 -3.14
CA CYS A 332 -2.02 15.51 -4.53
C CYS A 332 -1.72 14.30 -5.41
N THR A 333 -2.08 14.39 -6.69
CA THR A 333 -1.82 13.35 -7.70
C THR A 333 -0.37 12.89 -7.79
N GLY A 334 0.60 13.71 -7.38
CA GLY A 334 2.02 13.32 -7.33
C GLY A 334 2.50 12.78 -5.97
N CYS A 335 1.63 12.67 -4.97
CA CYS A 335 1.98 12.11 -3.65
C CYS A 335 1.87 10.58 -3.59
N SER A 336 1.38 9.90 -4.62
CA SER A 336 1.21 8.44 -4.58
C SER A 336 2.50 7.69 -4.38
N GLY A 337 2.42 6.63 -3.57
CA GLY A 337 3.56 5.85 -3.12
C GLY A 337 4.35 6.50 -1.98
N ALA A 338 4.03 7.74 -1.60
CA ALA A 338 4.61 8.36 -0.42
C ALA A 338 4.23 7.57 0.84
N PRO A 339 5.15 7.39 1.79
CA PRO A 339 4.83 6.70 3.01
C PRO A 339 3.89 7.55 3.88
N VAL A 340 3.02 6.85 4.60
CA VAL A 340 2.06 7.45 5.54
C VAL A 340 2.41 6.96 6.93
N TRP A 341 2.91 7.85 7.77
CA TRP A 341 3.15 7.53 9.17
C TRP A 341 1.89 7.79 9.99
N ILE A 342 1.43 6.75 10.70
CA ILE A 342 0.18 6.76 11.46
C ILE A 342 0.49 6.60 12.94
N ILE A 343 -0.01 7.53 13.75
CA ILE A 343 -0.01 7.45 15.23
C ILE A 343 -1.46 7.56 15.71
N GLY A 344 -1.83 6.88 16.78
CA GLY A 344 -3.16 7.00 17.36
C GLY A 344 -3.59 5.74 18.11
N PRO A 345 -4.77 5.78 18.76
CA PRO A 345 -5.28 4.70 19.59
C PRO A 345 -5.71 3.53 18.68
N GLN A 346 -4.76 2.68 18.34
CA GLN A 346 -5.04 1.39 17.73
C GLN A 346 -5.45 0.43 18.86
N ARG A 347 -6.65 -0.14 18.75
CA ARG A 347 -7.24 -0.91 19.86
C ARG A 347 -6.42 -2.16 20.21
N ASP A 348 -5.81 -2.83 19.22
CA ASP A 348 -5.33 -4.20 19.42
C ASP A 348 -3.98 -4.51 18.74
N HIS A 349 -3.48 -3.63 17.86
CA HIS A 349 -2.26 -3.87 17.08
C HIS A 349 -1.57 -2.54 16.81
N TYR A 350 -0.24 -2.51 16.83
CA TYR A 350 0.49 -1.29 16.52
C TYR A 350 1.39 -1.52 15.31
N SER A 351 1.02 -0.92 14.18
CA SER A 351 1.95 -0.81 13.04
C SER A 351 2.97 0.31 13.30
N TYR A 352 3.92 0.10 14.22
CA TYR A 352 5.11 0.98 14.27
C TYR A 352 6.16 0.60 13.23
N ASN A 353 5.90 -0.49 12.48
CA ASN A 353 6.51 -0.67 11.17
C ASN A 353 6.07 0.49 10.28
N TYR A 354 6.93 1.50 10.26
CA TYR A 354 6.81 2.72 9.47
C TYR A 354 6.94 2.49 7.97
N TYR A 355 7.00 1.22 7.59
CA TYR A 355 7.00 0.66 6.27
C TYR A 355 5.59 0.36 5.78
N SER A 356 4.60 0.20 6.66
CA SER A 356 3.37 -0.50 6.29
C SER A 356 2.48 0.25 5.30
N HIS A 357 2.37 1.58 5.40
CA HIS A 357 1.37 2.32 4.62
C HIS A 357 2.00 3.29 3.62
N VAL A 358 1.44 3.27 2.41
CA VAL A 358 1.74 4.22 1.35
C VAL A 358 0.46 4.95 0.95
N HIS A 359 0.56 6.20 0.54
CA HIS A 359 -0.57 6.95 0.01
C HIS A 359 -0.98 6.38 -1.34
N SER A 360 -2.29 6.19 -1.53
CA SER A 360 -2.84 5.51 -2.71
C SER A 360 -3.96 6.29 -3.39
N GLU A 361 -4.97 6.75 -2.64
CA GLU A 361 -6.21 7.29 -3.22
C GLU A 361 -6.61 8.64 -2.63
N GLY A 362 -7.22 9.46 -3.50
CA GLY A 362 -7.89 10.70 -3.14
C GLY A 362 -9.40 10.49 -3.25
N LEU A 363 -10.12 10.66 -2.15
CA LEU A 363 -11.56 10.41 -2.09
C LEU A 363 -12.35 11.65 -2.52
N LYS A 364 -13.53 11.43 -3.11
CA LYS A 364 -14.45 12.52 -3.53
C LYS A 364 -14.89 13.43 -2.38
N SER A 365 -14.82 12.94 -1.15
CA SER A 365 -15.10 13.72 0.07
C SER A 365 -14.02 14.75 0.41
N GLY A 366 -12.89 14.77 -0.32
CA GLY A 366 -11.72 15.57 0.02
C GLY A 366 -10.77 14.88 1.01
N LEU A 367 -11.13 13.69 1.50
CA LEU A 367 -10.26 12.83 2.32
C LEU A 367 -9.32 12.01 1.45
N ASN A 368 -8.34 11.37 2.08
CA ASN A 368 -7.33 10.54 1.43
C ASN A 368 -7.29 9.14 2.03
N LYS A 369 -6.82 8.16 1.27
CA LYS A 369 -6.71 6.77 1.70
C LYS A 369 -5.30 6.22 1.47
N SER A 370 -4.81 5.43 2.42
CA SER A 370 -3.61 4.62 2.22
C SER A 370 -3.91 3.37 1.40
N GLY A 371 -2.87 2.76 0.82
CA GLY A 371 -2.86 1.34 0.51
C GLY A 371 -2.97 0.50 1.80
N ALA A 372 -3.26 -0.78 1.62
CA ALA A 372 -3.34 -1.70 2.74
C ALA A 372 -1.93 -2.05 3.21
N GLY A 373 -1.66 -1.88 4.50
CA GLY A 373 -0.37 -2.15 5.11
C GLY A 373 -0.46 -3.22 6.18
N ASP A 374 0.65 -3.92 6.40
CA ASP A 374 0.76 -4.93 7.44
C ASP A 374 0.64 -4.30 8.82
N VAL A 375 -0.11 -4.96 9.69
CA VAL A 375 -0.17 -4.63 11.11
C VAL A 375 0.39 -5.82 11.86
N GLU A 376 1.54 -5.60 12.49
CA GLU A 376 2.19 -6.63 13.28
C GLU A 376 1.22 -7.12 14.37
N LYS A 377 0.87 -8.41 14.29
CA LYS A 377 0.05 -9.05 15.32
C LYS A 377 0.85 -9.10 16.61
N ARG A 378 0.19 -8.82 17.73
CA ARG A 378 0.78 -8.98 19.05
C ARG A 378 1.00 -10.48 19.26
N TRP A 379 2.25 -10.92 19.34
CA TRP A 379 2.61 -12.33 19.53
C TRP A 379 2.15 -12.90 20.89
N ASP A 380 1.73 -12.04 21.82
CA ASP A 380 1.50 -12.39 23.23
C ASP A 380 0.05 -12.84 23.56
N GLU A 381 -0.81 -13.10 22.57
CA GLU A 381 -2.22 -13.51 22.80
C GLU A 381 -2.50 -15.02 22.65
N ASN A 382 -1.47 -15.88 22.77
CA ASN A 382 -1.65 -17.34 22.84
C ASN A 382 -1.34 -17.92 24.22
#